data_AF-A0A2G3K6B7-F1
#
_entry.id   AF-A0A2G3K6B7-F1
#
_cell.length_a   1.000
_cell.length_b   1.000
_cell.length_c   1.000
_cell.angle_alpha   90.00
_cell.angle_beta   90.00
_cell.angle_gamma   90.00
#
_symmetry.space_group_name_H-M   'P 1'
#
loop_
_entity.id
_entity.type
_entity.pdbx_description
1 polymer ?
#
loop_
_entity_poly.entity_id
_entity_poly.type
_entity_poly.pdbx_seq_one_letter_code
_entity_poly.pdbx_strand_id
1 'polypeptide(L)'
;MPVNGRCPKNMGHRTLSKFTSLCISLLKKGTVGLRFPSAKTLMKMHATVAHNRHHIHQLYRGSSLMFKRLLCHLVFMIFLLVNVAFSQKVQAEELLQFVTTEYPPYTTTNMPNGGVITAIATEAFKRSGYNINVTILPWARALREGTEGRVDGIVAIWHSKEREQWFIYSNPIAPNQIGFYKRVDSSISYKKLSDLKPYTIGTVRGYANPPAFDEAKLNVVDAVDDETNLRKLGAKRLDLVLIDKGVAQYLIDLN
;
A
#
# COMPACT_ATOMS: atom_id res chain seq x y z
N MET A 1 -62.13 -2.84 -59.20
CA MET A 1 -62.81 -3.14 -57.92
C MET A 1 -61.96 -2.61 -56.77
N PRO A 2 -62.54 -1.90 -55.78
CA PRO A 2 -61.80 -1.10 -54.81
C PRO A 2 -61.49 -1.89 -53.53
N VAL A 3 -60.38 -1.59 -52.84
CA VAL A 3 -60.22 -1.85 -51.40
C VAL A 3 -59.40 -0.73 -50.75
N ASN A 4 -60.03 -0.03 -49.81
CA ASN A 4 -59.44 0.93 -48.88
C ASN A 4 -58.55 0.23 -47.85
N GLY A 5 -57.43 0.86 -47.47
CA GLY A 5 -56.62 0.43 -46.32
C GLY A 5 -55.80 1.58 -45.74
N ARG A 6 -56.16 2.03 -44.53
CA ARG A 6 -55.56 3.16 -43.79
C ARG A 6 -54.09 2.91 -43.40
N CYS A 7 -53.38 4.04 -43.31
CA CYS A 7 -52.00 4.22 -42.85
C CYS A 7 -51.74 3.78 -41.39
N PRO A 8 -50.49 3.45 -41.02
CA PRO A 8 -49.97 3.89 -39.73
C PRO A 8 -48.69 4.72 -39.87
N LYS A 9 -48.83 6.02 -39.57
CA LYS A 9 -47.76 6.91 -39.13
C LYS A 9 -47.26 6.41 -37.77
N ASN A 10 -46.03 5.92 -37.67
CA ASN A 10 -45.18 5.98 -36.46
C ASN A 10 -43.91 5.14 -36.62
N MET A 11 -42.84 5.73 -37.17
CA MET A 11 -41.50 5.09 -37.21
C MET A 11 -40.37 5.97 -36.64
N GLY A 12 -40.67 7.08 -35.96
CA GLY A 12 -39.66 7.99 -35.37
C GLY A 12 -39.49 7.91 -33.85
N HIS A 13 -40.44 7.33 -33.11
CA HIS A 13 -40.47 7.35 -31.64
C HIS A 13 -39.78 6.15 -30.95
N ARG A 14 -39.39 5.12 -31.71
CA ARG A 14 -38.82 3.88 -31.13
C ARG A 14 -37.32 3.95 -30.85
N THR A 15 -36.57 4.89 -31.43
CA THR A 15 -35.09 4.88 -31.33
C THR A 15 -34.56 5.55 -30.07
N LEU A 16 -35.14 6.67 -29.62
CA LEU A 16 -34.73 7.33 -28.37
C LEU A 16 -35.23 6.60 -27.11
N SER A 17 -36.45 6.05 -27.15
CA SER A 17 -37.01 5.24 -26.06
C SER A 17 -36.25 3.91 -25.89
N LYS A 18 -35.79 3.31 -27.00
CA LYS A 18 -34.91 2.14 -26.92
C LYS A 18 -33.52 2.48 -26.37
N PHE A 19 -33.00 3.69 -26.60
CA PHE A 19 -31.69 4.09 -26.08
C PHE A 19 -31.72 4.32 -24.56
N THR A 20 -32.75 4.99 -24.04
CA THR A 20 -32.94 5.13 -22.59
C THR A 20 -33.25 3.79 -21.92
N SER A 21 -34.04 2.93 -22.57
CA SER A 21 -34.32 1.58 -22.07
C SER A 21 -33.08 0.66 -22.12
N LEU A 22 -32.21 0.81 -23.13
CA LEU A 22 -30.94 0.09 -23.24
C LEU A 22 -29.93 0.56 -22.19
N CYS A 23 -29.84 1.88 -21.93
CA CYS A 23 -29.02 2.41 -20.85
C CYS A 23 -29.50 1.93 -19.47
N ILE A 24 -30.81 1.88 -19.23
CA ILE A 24 -31.39 1.34 -17.98
C ILE A 24 -31.18 -0.18 -17.87
N SER A 25 -31.24 -0.92 -18.99
CA SER A 25 -30.99 -2.37 -19.04
C SER A 25 -29.52 -2.73 -18.78
N LEU A 26 -28.58 -1.92 -19.29
CA LEU A 26 -27.14 -2.07 -19.02
C LEU A 26 -26.78 -1.66 -17.58
N LEU A 27 -27.50 -0.71 -16.99
CA LEU A 27 -27.34 -0.32 -15.57
C LEU A 27 -27.83 -1.39 -14.57
N LYS A 28 -28.71 -2.31 -14.98
CA LYS A 28 -29.22 -3.41 -14.12
C LYS A 28 -28.35 -4.67 -14.13
N LYS A 29 -27.45 -4.83 -15.10
CA LYS A 29 -26.49 -5.94 -15.14
C LYS A 29 -25.17 -5.45 -14.54
N GLY A 30 -25.00 -5.70 -13.25
CA GLY A 30 -23.89 -5.19 -12.44
C GLY A 30 -22.52 -5.67 -12.91
N THR A 31 -21.90 -4.91 -13.82
CA THR A 31 -20.48 -5.02 -14.10
C THR A 31 -20.01 -3.62 -14.45
N VAL A 32 -19.25 -3.02 -13.52
CA VAL A 32 -18.55 -1.72 -13.53
C VAL A 32 -19.06 -0.83 -12.39
N GLY A 33 -18.27 -0.77 -11.32
CA GLY A 33 -18.44 0.16 -10.21
C GLY A 33 -18.08 1.59 -10.62
N LEU A 34 -19.02 2.29 -11.27
CA LEU A 34 -18.96 3.73 -11.43
C LEU A 34 -19.71 4.38 -10.27
N ARG A 35 -19.02 5.21 -9.50
CA ARG A 35 -19.59 6.02 -8.42
C ARG A 35 -20.61 6.98 -9.05
N PHE A 36 -21.90 6.71 -8.84
CA PHE A 36 -22.98 7.49 -9.43
C PHE A 36 -22.97 8.95 -8.93
N PRO A 37 -23.30 9.93 -9.78
CA PRO A 37 -23.71 11.24 -9.27
C PRO A 37 -24.98 11.04 -8.43
N SER A 38 -25.11 11.76 -7.31
CA SER A 38 -26.21 11.61 -6.35
C SER A 38 -27.58 11.55 -7.06
N ALA A 39 -28.55 10.80 -6.50
CA ALA A 39 -29.90 10.70 -7.06
C ALA A 39 -30.56 12.07 -7.33
N LYS A 40 -30.16 13.11 -6.58
CA LYS A 40 -30.56 14.51 -6.80
C LYS A 40 -30.07 15.07 -8.13
N THR A 41 -28.88 14.68 -8.61
CA THR A 41 -28.30 15.12 -9.89
C THR A 41 -29.04 14.50 -11.08
N LEU A 42 -29.36 13.20 -10.99
CA LEU A 42 -30.15 12.48 -12.01
C LEU A 42 -31.59 13.03 -12.11
N MET A 43 -32.23 13.33 -10.97
CA MET A 43 -33.57 13.96 -10.97
C MET A 43 -33.56 15.39 -11.53
N LYS A 44 -32.54 16.20 -11.25
CA LYS A 44 -32.40 17.54 -11.83
C LYS A 44 -32.22 17.50 -13.35
N MET A 45 -31.39 16.60 -13.88
CA MET A 45 -31.25 16.41 -15.32
C MET A 45 -32.57 16.01 -16.00
N HIS A 46 -33.34 15.10 -15.40
CA HIS A 46 -34.64 14.69 -15.92
C HIS A 46 -35.67 15.83 -15.93
N ALA A 47 -35.70 16.64 -14.87
CA ALA A 47 -36.62 17.78 -14.74
C ALA A 47 -36.30 18.90 -15.75
N THR A 48 -35.02 19.22 -15.97
CA THR A 48 -34.59 20.24 -16.94
C THR A 48 -34.91 19.83 -18.39
N VAL A 49 -34.76 18.55 -18.73
CA VAL A 49 -35.11 18.02 -20.05
C VAL A 49 -36.63 17.98 -20.26
N ALA A 50 -37.41 17.72 -19.20
CA ALA A 50 -38.87 17.71 -19.26
C ALA A 50 -39.47 19.13 -19.38
N HIS A 51 -38.88 20.13 -18.71
CA HIS A 51 -39.37 21.52 -18.75
C HIS A 51 -39.13 22.20 -20.12
N ASN A 52 -38.02 21.88 -20.81
CA ASN A 52 -37.70 22.45 -22.13
C ASN A 52 -38.35 21.72 -23.33
N ARG A 53 -39.18 20.71 -23.09
CA ARG A 53 -39.71 19.82 -24.13
C ARG A 53 -40.59 20.54 -25.17
N HIS A 54 -41.33 21.57 -24.76
CA HIS A 54 -42.18 22.36 -25.65
C HIS A 54 -41.40 23.39 -26.49
N HIS A 55 -40.33 23.99 -25.94
CA HIS A 55 -39.49 24.94 -26.68
C HIS A 55 -38.61 24.24 -27.73
N ILE A 56 -38.09 23.04 -27.44
CA ILE A 56 -37.29 22.26 -28.39
C ILE A 56 -38.13 21.84 -29.61
N HIS A 57 -39.42 21.57 -29.41
CA HIS A 57 -40.33 21.17 -30.50
C HIS A 57 -40.68 22.30 -31.48
N GLN A 58 -40.68 23.58 -31.05
CA GLN A 58 -40.93 24.71 -31.95
C GLN A 58 -39.72 25.05 -32.83
N LEU A 59 -38.49 24.90 -32.33
CA LEU A 59 -37.26 25.11 -33.11
C LEU A 59 -37.02 24.04 -34.20
N TYR A 60 -37.74 22.91 -34.13
CA TYR A 60 -37.54 21.73 -34.99
C TYR A 60 -38.63 21.53 -36.07
N ARG A 61 -39.57 22.47 -36.21
CA ARG A 61 -40.79 22.32 -37.04
C ARG A 61 -40.60 22.58 -38.53
N GLY A 62 -39.44 23.08 -38.98
CA GLY A 62 -39.16 23.38 -40.40
C GLY A 62 -37.81 22.88 -40.93
N SER A 63 -37.00 22.20 -40.11
CA SER A 63 -35.65 21.78 -40.51
C SER A 63 -35.65 20.42 -41.22
N SER A 64 -34.89 20.32 -42.30
CA SER A 64 -34.73 19.09 -43.09
C SER A 64 -34.19 17.95 -42.22
N LEU A 65 -34.55 16.71 -42.53
CA LEU A 65 -34.16 15.52 -41.76
C LEU A 65 -32.63 15.40 -41.60
N MET A 66 -31.86 15.95 -42.54
CA MET A 66 -30.40 16.06 -42.47
C MET A 66 -29.91 16.96 -41.31
N PHE A 67 -30.55 18.11 -41.08
CA PHE A 67 -30.13 19.05 -40.04
C PHE A 67 -30.32 18.46 -38.63
N LYS A 68 -31.36 17.65 -38.45
CA LYS A 68 -31.67 16.94 -37.19
C LYS A 68 -30.63 15.86 -36.89
N ARG A 69 -30.18 15.12 -37.92
CA ARG A 69 -29.11 14.13 -37.80
C ARG A 69 -27.77 14.77 -37.45
N LEU A 70 -27.46 15.91 -38.08
CA LEU A 70 -26.23 16.65 -37.82
C LEU A 70 -26.19 17.19 -36.37
N LEU A 71 -27.29 17.76 -35.86
CA LEU A 71 -27.34 18.25 -34.49
C LEU A 71 -27.23 17.10 -33.46
N CYS A 72 -27.88 15.95 -33.70
CA CYS A 72 -27.73 14.78 -32.84
C CYS A 72 -26.28 14.26 -32.79
N HIS A 73 -25.59 14.22 -33.93
CA HIS A 73 -24.18 13.83 -33.97
C HIS A 73 -23.28 14.83 -33.26
N LEU A 74 -23.55 16.13 -33.42
CA LEU A 74 -22.78 17.20 -32.78
C LEU A 74 -22.94 17.16 -31.24
N VAL A 75 -24.16 16.97 -30.75
CA VAL A 75 -24.45 16.80 -29.31
C VAL A 75 -23.81 15.51 -28.77
N PHE A 76 -23.82 14.42 -29.54
CA PHE A 76 -23.18 13.16 -29.15
C PHE A 76 -21.64 13.29 -29.09
N MET A 77 -21.03 13.99 -30.05
CA MET A 77 -19.60 14.30 -30.06
C MET A 77 -19.19 15.18 -28.88
N ILE A 78 -19.97 16.25 -28.60
CA ILE A 78 -19.73 17.12 -27.44
C ILE A 78 -19.87 16.32 -26.13
N PHE A 79 -20.88 15.45 -26.03
CA PHE A 79 -21.04 14.58 -24.88
C PHE A 79 -19.85 13.64 -24.69
N LEU A 80 -19.34 13.02 -25.77
CA LEU A 80 -18.13 12.20 -25.72
C LEU A 80 -16.90 13.00 -25.28
N LEU A 81 -16.70 14.20 -25.83
CA LEU A 81 -15.57 15.08 -25.47
C LEU A 81 -15.63 15.54 -24.01
N VAL A 82 -16.83 15.85 -23.48
CA VAL A 82 -17.01 16.23 -22.07
C VAL A 82 -16.75 15.04 -21.13
N ASN A 83 -17.13 13.82 -21.51
CA ASN A 83 -16.83 12.62 -20.69
C ASN A 83 -15.32 12.29 -20.66
N VAL A 84 -14.59 12.54 -21.75
CA VAL A 84 -13.13 12.40 -21.77
C VAL A 84 -12.46 13.47 -20.88
N ALA A 85 -12.96 14.71 -20.92
CA ALA A 85 -12.44 15.81 -20.10
C ALA A 85 -12.71 15.64 -18.59
N PHE A 86 -13.75 14.88 -18.22
CA PHE A 86 -14.08 14.57 -16.82
C PHE A 86 -13.52 13.24 -16.31
N SER A 87 -12.63 12.59 -17.08
CA SER A 87 -11.84 11.47 -16.58
C SER A 87 -10.78 12.00 -15.60
N GLN A 88 -11.23 12.42 -14.42
CA GLN A 88 -10.32 12.58 -13.30
C GLN A 88 -9.68 11.22 -13.07
N LYS A 89 -8.35 11.17 -13.07
CA LYS A 89 -7.61 10.05 -12.52
C LYS A 89 -8.08 9.90 -11.08
N VAL A 90 -9.01 8.99 -10.83
CA VAL A 90 -9.20 8.39 -9.52
C VAL A 90 -7.94 7.57 -9.30
N GLN A 91 -6.87 8.26 -8.90
CA GLN A 91 -5.67 7.61 -8.44
C GLN A 91 -6.07 7.07 -7.07
N ALA A 92 -6.44 5.80 -7.04
CA ALA A 92 -6.44 5.07 -5.78
C ALA A 92 -5.05 5.28 -5.21
N GLU A 93 -4.97 5.87 -4.02
CA GLU A 93 -3.71 6.06 -3.32
C GLU A 93 -3.14 4.66 -3.08
N GLU A 94 -2.13 4.31 -3.87
CA GLU A 94 -1.58 2.95 -3.89
C GLU A 94 -0.97 2.67 -2.52
N LEU A 95 -1.52 1.69 -1.82
CA LEU A 95 -1.07 1.30 -0.49
C LEU A 95 0.08 0.31 -0.64
N LEU A 96 1.30 0.82 -0.49
CA LEU A 96 2.50 0.01 -0.57
C LEU A 96 2.64 -0.87 0.67
N GLN A 97 3.01 -2.13 0.46
CA GLN A 97 3.20 -3.12 1.52
C GLN A 97 4.67 -3.15 1.94
N PHE A 98 4.91 -2.81 3.19
CA PHE A 98 6.23 -2.84 3.79
C PHE A 98 6.25 -3.86 4.92
N VAL A 99 7.43 -4.40 5.20
CA VAL A 99 7.65 -5.27 6.36
C VAL A 99 8.77 -4.74 7.25
N THR A 100 8.77 -5.15 8.50
CA THR A 100 9.85 -4.90 9.46
C THR A 100 9.90 -6.05 10.47
N THR A 101 10.73 -5.92 11.49
CA THR A 101 10.79 -6.83 12.63
C THR A 101 10.55 -6.12 13.96
N GLU A 102 10.30 -6.88 15.01
CA GLU A 102 10.14 -6.36 16.36
C GLU A 102 11.52 -5.90 16.85
N TYR A 103 11.70 -4.58 16.96
CA TYR A 103 12.96 -3.92 17.25
C TYR A 103 12.73 -2.61 18.04
N PRO A 104 12.11 -2.69 19.22
CA PRO A 104 11.73 -1.49 19.96
C PRO A 104 12.97 -0.74 20.49
N PRO A 105 12.91 0.60 20.65
CA PRO A 105 11.76 1.47 20.38
C PRO A 105 11.68 1.92 18.90
N TYR A 106 12.52 1.38 18.03
CA TYR A 106 12.65 1.78 16.63
C TYR A 106 11.47 1.32 15.78
N THR A 107 11.14 0.03 15.86
CA THR A 107 9.98 -0.58 15.19
C THR A 107 9.30 -1.56 16.14
N THR A 108 8.01 -1.41 16.40
CA THR A 108 7.29 -2.27 17.36
C THR A 108 5.78 -2.11 17.20
N THR A 109 5.00 -3.17 17.44
CA THR A 109 3.53 -3.04 17.49
C THR A 109 3.03 -2.38 18.78
N ASN A 110 3.89 -2.26 19.80
CA ASN A 110 3.49 -1.85 21.14
C ASN A 110 3.58 -0.33 21.36
N MET A 111 3.94 0.44 20.33
CA MET A 111 4.03 1.90 20.39
C MET A 111 3.14 2.57 19.34
N PRO A 112 2.64 3.79 19.62
CA PRO A 112 1.97 4.59 18.61
C PRO A 112 2.81 4.72 17.33
N ASN A 113 2.16 4.67 16.17
CA ASN A 113 2.79 4.76 14.86
C ASN A 113 3.86 3.70 14.58
N GLY A 114 3.89 2.61 15.34
CA GLY A 114 4.76 1.47 15.08
C GLY A 114 6.23 1.67 15.49
N GLY A 115 6.54 2.66 16.33
CA GLY A 115 7.92 3.03 16.72
C GLY A 115 8.49 4.21 15.92
N VAL A 116 9.63 4.77 16.37
CA VAL A 116 10.16 6.02 15.81
C VAL A 116 10.59 5.90 14.35
N ILE A 117 11.18 4.78 13.94
CA ILE A 117 11.65 4.59 12.57
C ILE A 117 10.47 4.30 11.63
N THR A 118 9.48 3.52 12.08
CA THR A 118 8.24 3.30 11.34
C THR A 118 7.49 4.61 11.10
N ALA A 119 7.41 5.48 12.12
CA ALA A 119 6.77 6.78 12.00
C ALA A 119 7.48 7.69 11.00
N ILE A 120 8.82 7.76 11.03
CA ILE A 120 9.62 8.54 10.08
C ILE A 120 9.42 8.03 8.65
N ALA A 121 9.50 6.71 8.44
CA ALA A 121 9.29 6.11 7.13
C ALA A 121 7.89 6.42 6.60
N THR A 122 6.87 6.21 7.43
CA THR A 122 5.46 6.49 7.07
C THR A 122 5.26 7.94 6.64
N GLU A 123 5.79 8.89 7.40
CA GLU A 123 5.69 10.31 7.08
C GLU A 123 6.48 10.69 5.80
N ALA A 124 7.64 10.08 5.56
CA ALA A 124 8.43 10.32 4.36
C ALA A 124 7.71 9.86 3.08
N PHE A 125 7.09 8.67 3.11
CA PHE A 125 6.27 8.18 2.00
C PHE A 125 5.02 9.04 1.80
N LYS A 126 4.37 9.45 2.89
CA LYS A 126 3.20 10.34 2.86
C LYS A 126 3.51 11.67 2.20
N ARG A 127 4.66 12.29 2.51
CA ARG A 127 5.13 13.52 1.86
C ARG A 127 5.42 13.36 0.37
N SER A 128 5.67 12.12 -0.05
CA SER A 128 5.89 11.75 -1.45
C SER A 128 4.60 11.34 -2.18
N GLY A 129 3.44 11.42 -1.51
CA GLY A 129 2.13 11.07 -2.08
C GLY A 129 1.79 9.58 -2.03
N TYR A 130 2.45 8.81 -1.17
CA TYR A 130 2.21 7.37 -0.99
C TYR A 130 1.79 7.06 0.45
N ASN A 131 0.91 6.08 0.61
CA ASN A 131 0.66 5.45 1.91
C ASN A 131 1.39 4.11 1.97
N ILE A 132 1.90 3.77 3.15
CA ILE A 132 2.50 2.47 3.40
C ILE A 132 1.76 1.74 4.51
N ASN A 133 1.67 0.42 4.39
CA ASN A 133 1.26 -0.46 5.46
C ASN A 133 2.47 -1.27 5.92
N VAL A 134 2.89 -1.12 7.17
CA VAL A 134 4.10 -1.78 7.71
C VAL A 134 3.69 -2.96 8.59
N THR A 135 4.08 -4.16 8.20
CA THR A 135 3.78 -5.40 8.93
C THR A 135 5.01 -5.92 9.68
N ILE A 136 4.87 -6.26 10.95
CA ILE A 136 5.96 -6.86 11.75
C ILE A 136 6.00 -8.38 11.51
N LEU A 137 7.19 -8.90 11.17
CA LEU A 137 7.48 -10.32 10.96
C LEU A 137 8.79 -10.70 11.65
N PRO A 138 9.01 -11.99 11.98
CA PRO A 138 10.34 -12.47 12.34
C PRO A 138 11.37 -12.09 11.28
N TRP A 139 12.55 -11.61 11.67
CA TRP A 139 13.50 -10.99 10.75
C TRP A 139 13.83 -11.83 9.51
N ALA A 140 14.13 -13.12 9.69
CA ALA A 140 14.42 -14.03 8.58
C ALA A 140 13.25 -14.15 7.58
N ARG A 141 12.01 -14.00 8.04
CA ARG A 141 10.83 -13.95 7.18
C ARG A 141 10.72 -12.60 6.48
N ALA A 142 10.86 -11.49 7.20
CA ALA A 142 10.83 -10.15 6.61
C ALA A 142 11.85 -10.00 5.47
N LEU A 143 13.09 -10.46 5.72
CA LEU A 143 14.16 -10.45 4.73
C LEU A 143 13.77 -11.28 3.50
N ARG A 144 13.25 -12.49 3.70
CA ARG A 144 12.80 -13.36 2.61
C ARG A 144 11.67 -12.73 1.78
N GLU A 145 10.65 -12.15 2.42
CA GLU A 145 9.56 -11.47 1.71
C GLU A 145 10.09 -10.36 0.80
N GLY A 146 11.05 -9.56 1.30
CA GLY A 146 11.67 -8.49 0.51
C GLY A 146 12.55 -9.01 -0.61
N THR A 147 13.41 -10.01 -0.37
CA THR A 147 14.31 -10.55 -1.41
C THR A 147 13.54 -11.25 -2.54
N GLU A 148 12.37 -11.83 -2.23
CA GLU A 148 11.52 -12.50 -3.22
C GLU A 148 10.52 -11.54 -3.89
N GLY A 149 10.60 -10.23 -3.60
CA GLY A 149 9.76 -9.20 -4.22
C GLY A 149 8.27 -9.31 -3.89
N ARG A 150 7.93 -9.93 -2.75
CA ARG A 150 6.53 -10.09 -2.31
C ARG A 150 5.96 -8.87 -1.59
N VAL A 151 6.82 -7.91 -1.28
CA VAL A 151 6.52 -6.65 -0.60
C VAL A 151 7.32 -5.54 -1.27
N ASP A 152 6.84 -4.30 -1.15
CA ASP A 152 7.43 -3.13 -1.79
C ASP A 152 8.69 -2.63 -1.07
N GLY A 153 8.89 -3.00 0.20
CA GLY A 153 10.13 -2.69 0.91
C GLY A 153 10.22 -3.21 2.34
N ILE A 154 11.38 -3.00 2.95
CA ILE A 154 11.66 -3.32 4.35
C ILE A 154 12.03 -2.04 5.09
N VAL A 155 11.35 -1.76 6.20
CA VAL A 155 11.69 -0.65 7.10
C VAL A 155 12.79 -1.11 8.08
N ALA A 156 13.69 -0.19 8.44
CA ALA A 156 14.74 -0.40 9.44
C ALA A 156 15.75 -1.53 9.13
N ILE A 157 15.97 -1.86 7.85
CA ILE A 157 17.02 -2.78 7.42
C ILE A 157 18.40 -2.12 7.47
N TRP A 158 19.38 -2.79 8.09
CA TRP A 158 20.77 -2.34 8.01
C TRP A 158 21.35 -2.55 6.62
N HIS A 159 22.18 -1.59 6.21
CA HIS A 159 22.97 -1.65 5.00
C HIS A 159 24.00 -2.77 5.09
N SER A 160 24.05 -3.64 4.08
CA SER A 160 25.17 -4.56 3.87
C SER A 160 25.46 -4.69 2.39
N LYS A 161 26.75 -4.82 2.05
CA LYS A 161 27.20 -4.95 0.66
C LYS A 161 26.60 -6.16 -0.04
N GLU A 162 26.41 -7.26 0.69
CA GLU A 162 25.75 -8.46 0.18
C GLU A 162 24.31 -8.17 -0.25
N ARG A 163 23.60 -7.30 0.47
CA ARG A 163 22.17 -7.04 0.27
C ARG A 163 21.86 -6.02 -0.82
N GLU A 164 22.86 -5.25 -1.27
CA GLU A 164 22.75 -4.32 -2.40
C GLU A 164 22.31 -5.01 -3.70
N GLN A 165 22.49 -6.33 -3.82
CA GLN A 165 22.02 -7.09 -4.99
C GLN A 165 20.49 -7.25 -5.05
N TRP A 166 19.79 -7.09 -3.92
CA TRP A 166 18.32 -7.22 -3.83
C TRP A 166 17.62 -5.92 -3.47
N PHE A 167 18.31 -4.98 -2.81
CA PHE A 167 17.69 -3.78 -2.25
C PHE A 167 18.38 -2.49 -2.68
N ILE A 168 17.56 -1.46 -2.90
CA ILE A 168 17.99 -0.08 -2.99
C ILE A 168 17.74 0.58 -1.63
N TYR A 169 18.76 1.21 -1.06
CA TYR A 169 18.70 1.80 0.27
C TYR A 169 18.37 3.30 0.21
N SER A 170 17.59 3.78 1.18
CA SER A 170 17.45 5.22 1.42
C SER A 170 18.71 5.80 2.05
N ASN A 171 18.73 7.12 2.23
CA ASN A 171 19.71 7.73 3.13
C ASN A 171 19.55 7.14 4.55
N PRO A 172 20.66 6.99 5.31
CA PRO A 172 20.60 6.51 6.69
C PRO A 172 19.69 7.38 7.55
N ILE A 173 18.79 6.74 8.31
CA ILE A 173 17.82 7.45 9.18
C ILE A 173 18.45 7.76 10.54
N ALA A 174 18.99 6.75 11.21
CA ALA A 174 19.59 6.90 12.54
C ALA A 174 20.76 5.92 12.71
N PRO A 175 21.87 6.35 13.32
CA PRO A 175 22.91 5.44 13.75
C PRO A 175 22.46 4.67 15.00
N ASN A 176 22.99 3.48 15.17
CA ASN A 176 22.73 2.64 16.34
C ASN A 176 24.03 1.93 16.78
N GLN A 177 24.03 1.35 17.97
CA GLN A 177 25.24 0.80 18.59
C GLN A 177 24.97 -0.64 19.01
N ILE A 178 25.63 -1.58 18.36
CA ILE A 178 25.60 -3.00 18.75
C ILE A 178 26.78 -3.35 19.64
N GLY A 179 26.54 -4.24 20.61
CA GLY A 179 27.56 -4.70 21.53
C GLY A 179 27.15 -5.97 22.26
N PHE A 180 28.04 -6.44 23.13
CA PHE A 180 27.78 -7.62 23.95
C PHE A 180 27.11 -7.24 25.26
N TYR A 181 25.96 -7.85 25.52
CA TYR A 181 25.31 -7.82 26.82
C TYR A 181 25.63 -9.12 27.57
N LYS A 182 25.89 -8.98 28.87
CA LYS A 182 26.12 -10.07 29.81
C LYS A 182 25.24 -9.88 31.04
N ARG A 183 25.01 -10.94 31.80
CA ARG A 183 24.38 -10.81 33.13
C ARG A 183 25.27 -10.01 34.09
N VAL A 184 24.65 -9.32 35.03
CA VAL A 184 25.36 -8.58 36.10
C VAL A 184 26.23 -9.48 36.98
N ASP A 185 25.86 -10.75 37.16
CA ASP A 185 26.61 -11.75 37.92
C ASP A 185 27.78 -12.38 37.14
N SER A 186 27.99 -11.97 35.88
CA SER A 186 29.02 -12.54 35.00
C SER A 186 30.35 -11.78 35.10
N SER A 187 31.43 -12.52 35.35
CA SER A 187 32.81 -12.02 35.36
C SER A 187 33.44 -11.93 33.96
N ILE A 188 32.69 -12.25 32.90
CA ILE A 188 33.22 -12.24 31.52
C ILE A 188 33.76 -10.86 31.17
N SER A 189 35.00 -10.83 30.67
CA SER A 189 35.65 -9.66 30.10
C SER A 189 36.51 -10.11 28.92
N TYR A 190 36.73 -9.22 27.96
CA TYR A 190 37.51 -9.53 26.77
C TYR A 190 38.27 -8.28 26.32
N LYS A 191 39.41 -8.49 25.65
CA LYS A 191 40.18 -7.41 25.00
C LYS A 191 40.14 -7.55 23.48
N LYS A 192 39.90 -8.76 22.98
CA LYS A 192 39.75 -9.08 21.56
C LYS A 192 38.66 -10.13 21.39
N LEU A 193 38.04 -10.16 20.21
CA LEU A 193 36.93 -11.08 19.94
C LEU A 193 37.30 -12.55 20.14
N SER A 194 38.55 -12.94 19.86
CA SER A 194 39.01 -14.33 20.06
C SER A 194 38.92 -14.81 21.52
N ASP A 195 38.95 -13.89 22.49
CA ASP A 195 38.81 -14.23 23.92
C ASP A 195 37.40 -14.76 24.21
N LEU A 196 36.44 -14.50 23.32
CA LEU A 196 35.05 -14.91 23.48
C LEU A 196 34.74 -16.32 22.96
N LYS A 197 35.70 -17.00 22.32
CA LYS A 197 35.52 -18.36 21.79
C LYS A 197 34.98 -19.40 22.80
N PRO A 198 35.35 -19.35 24.09
CA PRO A 198 34.81 -20.30 25.08
C PRO A 198 33.34 -20.06 25.44
N TYR A 199 32.76 -18.91 25.08
CA TYR A 199 31.43 -18.50 25.52
C TYR A 199 30.39 -18.73 24.43
N THR A 200 29.16 -19.01 24.85
CA THR A 200 28.01 -19.14 23.94
C THR A 200 27.33 -17.79 23.76
N ILE A 201 27.26 -17.32 22.52
CA ILE A 201 26.78 -15.98 22.16
C ILE A 201 25.46 -16.08 21.41
N GLY A 202 24.42 -15.39 21.90
CA GLY A 202 23.15 -15.28 21.19
C GLY A 202 23.17 -14.22 20.09
N THR A 203 22.61 -14.56 18.93
CA THR A 203 22.30 -13.65 17.82
C THR A 203 20.89 -13.90 17.31
N VAL A 204 20.35 -12.99 16.49
CA VAL A 204 19.09 -13.24 15.79
C VAL A 204 19.39 -13.78 14.38
N ARG A 205 18.69 -14.84 14.00
CA ARG A 205 18.90 -15.51 12.72
C ARG A 205 18.77 -14.53 11.56
N GLY A 206 19.82 -14.43 10.75
CA GLY A 206 19.86 -13.61 9.54
C GLY A 206 20.17 -12.14 9.78
N TYR A 207 20.47 -11.71 11.02
CA TYR A 207 21.07 -10.39 11.25
C TYR A 207 22.40 -10.26 10.53
N ALA A 208 22.68 -9.05 10.06
CA ALA A 208 24.01 -8.71 9.57
C ALA A 208 24.90 -8.43 10.77
N ASN A 209 26.09 -9.03 10.80
CA ASN A 209 27.07 -8.80 11.85
C ASN A 209 28.28 -8.03 11.32
N PRO A 210 29.08 -7.40 12.19
CA PRO A 210 30.35 -6.83 11.79
C PRO A 210 31.27 -7.91 11.18
N PRO A 211 32.04 -7.63 10.11
CA PRO A 211 32.94 -8.62 9.50
C PRO A 211 33.91 -9.26 10.50
N ALA A 212 34.44 -8.48 11.44
CA ALA A 212 35.34 -8.98 12.49
C ALA A 212 34.67 -10.01 13.42
N PHE A 213 33.35 -9.94 13.61
CA PHE A 213 32.60 -10.91 14.40
C PHE A 213 32.50 -12.26 13.69
N ASP A 214 32.17 -12.24 12.40
CA ASP A 214 32.07 -13.46 11.58
C ASP A 214 33.46 -14.11 11.40
N GLU A 215 34.50 -13.31 11.19
CA GLU A 215 35.90 -13.78 11.08
C GLU A 215 36.44 -14.42 12.37
N ALA A 216 35.93 -14.01 13.54
CA ALA A 216 36.39 -14.51 14.83
C ALA A 216 35.98 -15.97 15.09
N LYS A 217 35.00 -16.51 14.32
CA LYS A 217 34.49 -17.89 14.43
C LYS A 217 34.08 -18.25 15.86
N LEU A 218 33.23 -17.41 16.44
CA LEU A 218 32.72 -17.57 17.81
C LEU A 218 31.64 -18.65 17.88
N ASN A 219 31.35 -19.14 19.09
CA ASN A 219 30.25 -20.07 19.33
C ASN A 219 28.92 -19.31 19.37
N VAL A 220 28.25 -19.24 18.23
CA VAL A 220 27.02 -18.43 18.04
C VAL A 220 25.78 -19.33 18.00
N VAL A 221 24.73 -18.92 18.71
CA VAL A 221 23.43 -19.59 18.75
C VAL A 221 22.36 -18.62 18.33
N ASP A 222 21.63 -18.97 17.27
CA ASP A 222 20.53 -18.14 16.78
C ASP A 222 19.25 -18.27 17.62
N ALA A 223 18.54 -17.15 17.73
CA ALA A 223 17.15 -17.06 18.13
C ALA A 223 16.29 -16.42 17.04
N VAL A 224 14.98 -16.42 17.26
CA VAL A 224 14.00 -15.81 16.36
C VAL A 224 13.90 -14.29 16.55
N ASP A 225 14.20 -13.79 17.76
CA ASP A 225 14.19 -12.38 18.14
C ASP A 225 15.13 -12.10 19.33
N ASP A 226 15.35 -10.80 19.59
CA ASP A 226 16.23 -10.31 20.66
C ASP A 226 15.67 -10.59 22.06
N GLU A 227 14.35 -10.52 22.24
CA GLU A 227 13.71 -10.82 23.53
C GLU A 227 13.99 -12.27 23.96
N THR A 228 13.86 -13.22 23.03
CA THR A 228 14.19 -14.63 23.26
C THR A 228 15.66 -14.79 23.68
N ASN A 229 16.58 -14.06 23.06
CA ASN A 229 18.00 -14.07 23.43
C ASN A 229 18.23 -13.53 24.84
N LEU A 230 17.62 -12.40 25.20
CA LEU A 230 17.73 -11.84 26.56
C LEU A 230 17.13 -12.78 27.61
N ARG A 231 15.99 -13.41 27.33
CA ARG A 231 15.41 -14.44 28.20
C ARG A 231 16.34 -15.64 28.38
N LYS A 232 16.98 -16.13 27.30
CA LYS A 232 18.00 -17.20 27.38
C LYS A 232 19.23 -16.77 28.19
N LEU A 233 19.68 -15.52 28.03
CA LEU A 233 20.81 -14.95 28.79
C LEU A 233 20.50 -14.91 30.29
N GLY A 234 19.32 -14.40 30.67
CA GLY A 234 18.84 -14.38 32.06
C GLY A 234 18.70 -15.79 32.66
N ALA A 235 18.24 -16.75 31.85
CA ALA A 235 18.12 -18.17 32.23
C ALA A 235 19.45 -18.94 32.21
N LYS A 236 20.61 -18.27 32.06
CA LYS A 236 21.95 -18.87 32.01
C LYS A 236 22.16 -19.91 30.90
N ARG A 237 21.36 -19.84 29.83
CA ARG A 237 21.51 -20.67 28.61
C ARG A 237 22.46 -20.05 27.58
N LEU A 238 22.75 -18.76 27.73
CA LEU A 238 23.75 -18.02 26.96
C LEU A 238 24.68 -17.29 27.93
N ASP A 239 25.90 -17.04 27.49
CA ASP A 239 26.89 -16.27 28.24
C ASP A 239 26.86 -14.79 27.85
N LEU A 240 26.65 -14.52 26.56
CA LEU A 240 26.57 -13.20 25.96
C LEU A 240 25.44 -13.15 24.94
N VAL A 241 24.96 -11.94 24.64
CA VAL A 241 24.08 -11.66 23.49
C VAL A 241 24.67 -10.47 22.73
N LEU A 242 24.81 -10.60 21.41
CA LEU A 242 25.13 -9.47 20.53
C LEU A 242 23.82 -8.78 20.16
N ILE A 243 23.61 -7.56 20.65
CA ILE A 243 22.34 -6.84 20.54
C ILE A 243 22.60 -5.33 20.48
N ASP A 244 21.67 -4.59 19.87
CA ASP A 244 21.68 -3.13 19.93
C ASP A 244 21.40 -2.59 21.32
N LYS A 245 22.13 -1.54 21.70
CA LYS A 245 22.06 -0.90 23.01
C LYS A 245 20.66 -0.35 23.32
N GLY A 246 20.01 0.28 22.35
CA GLY A 246 18.67 0.85 22.51
C GLY A 246 17.62 -0.24 22.70
N VAL A 247 17.71 -1.31 21.90
CA VAL A 247 16.81 -2.47 22.02
C VAL A 247 17.01 -3.18 23.36
N ALA A 248 18.25 -3.45 23.74
CA ALA A 248 18.55 -4.12 24.99
C ALA A 248 18.05 -3.31 26.20
N GLN A 249 18.29 -1.99 26.22
CA GLN A 249 17.81 -1.13 27.29
C GLN A 249 16.28 -1.17 27.39
N TYR A 250 15.58 -1.02 26.26
CA TYR A 250 14.12 -1.05 26.23
C TYR A 250 13.55 -2.37 26.73
N LEU A 251 14.09 -3.51 26.27
CA LEU A 251 13.59 -4.83 26.64
C LEU A 251 13.90 -5.21 28.10
N ILE A 252 15.02 -4.73 28.64
CA ILE A 252 15.39 -4.91 30.05
C ILE A 252 14.49 -4.06 30.94
N ASP A 253 14.21 -2.80 30.58
CA ASP A 253 13.40 -1.90 31.42
C ASP A 253 11.92 -2.31 31.50
N LEU A 254 11.44 -3.13 30.56
CA LEU A 254 10.07 -3.68 30.56
C LEU A 254 9.86 -4.85 31.54
N ASN A 255 10.93 -5.50 32.02
CA ASN A 255 10.87 -6.74 32.81
C ASN A 255 11.56 -6.59 34.17
#